data_AF-A0A7C2GNN1-F1
#
_entry.id   AF-A0A7C2GNN1-F1
#
_cell.length_a   1.000
_cell.length_b   1.000
_cell.length_c   1.000
_cell.angle_alpha   90.00
_cell.angle_beta   90.00
_cell.angle_gamma   90.00
#
_symmetry.space_group_name_H-M   'P 1'
#
loop_
_entity.id
_entity.type
_entity.pdbx_description
1 polymer ?
#
loop_
_entity_poly.entity_id
_entity_poly.type
_entity_poly.pdbx_seq_one_letter_code
_entity_poly.pdbx_strand_id
1 'polypeptide(L)'
;MAVLAERLAEGALVQARGNHEQAAAALVALLRANKVPLLALAAALPAPLATTDAWRQALALDEECHRQQRQEYLAVRDAWAAAGIPCLAFKSAGTYPSFPYTSDNLDLLVPADCCALARSALEEMGYIWLRSIDEPRKFLFRKFVGGRSVLAVHVHAWVGWDVEFLGQSVWQRCRPAPDDPAVTVPGAEDSVLVNVAHALYENKRFTLYDLHKISAHWADPGLDWEYMETLAWRRGWHDGLLLGLLLCAHAETYLLDRTTAPEHLLRRWERGLERYPWALAYWQRARRRAAGDMPYRVSFAVSKLLYYRKVLTDRQLPPSRRLVDLGKVLAWGLKQKSGLRPQRGLLVSLSGPDGAGKSTAAAALASALATSEVRTRVVWTRCGCSPLYRRVARLLRSRAAGGDAADGRAGWRPAPGNGLTRALWAWANAIDIYVSLAWRAWLPRLLGAAVVCDRYAYDAAVELASRLEERGRLALLAPRLLVALSPRPDYRFLLDADGRTLRARADEKVPPAVLASQRRMYLVLAAAQGLQVVDTSQPGTAASDQVTVTVLRGYQDRFRTVLNSLLLSNPRQLNPDDPQAWTPARR
;
A
#
# COMPACT_ATOMS: atom_id res chain seq x y z
N MET A 1 9.16 29.03 3.88
CA MET A 1 9.44 28.17 2.71
C MET A 1 10.39 28.81 1.71
N ALA A 2 10.20 30.06 1.29
CA ALA A 2 11.09 30.70 0.31
C ALA A 2 12.58 30.65 0.70
N VAL A 3 12.93 31.07 1.92
CA VAL A 3 14.32 31.00 2.43
C VAL A 3 14.88 29.57 2.44
N LEU A 4 14.04 28.57 2.76
CA LEU A 4 14.44 27.17 2.69
C LEU A 4 14.68 26.73 1.24
N ALA A 5 13.84 27.18 0.29
CA ALA A 5 13.99 26.91 -1.14
C ALA A 5 15.34 27.41 -1.66
N GLU A 6 15.68 28.66 -1.36
CA GLU A 6 16.94 29.29 -1.76
C GLU A 6 18.15 28.53 -1.23
N ARG A 7 18.19 28.25 0.08
CA ARG A 7 19.31 27.52 0.71
C ARG A 7 19.48 26.12 0.16
N LEU A 8 18.37 25.39 -0.07
CA LEU A 8 18.43 24.05 -0.65
C LEU A 8 18.87 24.09 -2.12
N ALA A 9 18.43 25.10 -2.89
CA ALA A 9 18.84 25.30 -4.28
C ALA A 9 20.34 25.61 -4.38
N GLU A 10 20.85 26.53 -3.55
CA GLU A 10 22.27 26.85 -3.46
C GLU A 10 23.10 25.60 -3.11
N GLY A 11 22.70 24.86 -2.08
CA GLY A 11 23.37 23.63 -1.68
C GLY A 11 23.42 22.58 -2.81
N ALA A 12 22.32 22.41 -3.54
CA ALA A 12 22.24 21.49 -4.67
C ALA A 12 23.15 21.92 -5.83
N LEU A 13 23.22 23.22 -6.14
CA LEU A 13 24.09 23.77 -7.17
C LEU A 13 25.57 23.58 -6.83
N VAL A 14 25.95 23.83 -5.57
CA VAL A 14 27.31 23.61 -5.07
C VAL A 14 27.70 22.13 -5.20
N GLN A 15 26.83 21.21 -4.77
CA GLN A 15 27.08 19.77 -4.86
C GLN A 15 27.21 19.27 -6.31
N ALA A 16 26.38 19.81 -7.21
CA ALA A 16 26.41 19.46 -8.63
C ALA A 16 27.50 20.21 -9.42
N ARG A 17 28.38 20.98 -8.76
CA ARG A 17 29.44 21.79 -9.38
C ARG A 17 28.91 22.71 -10.49
N GLY A 18 27.73 23.30 -10.27
CA GLY A 18 27.05 24.18 -11.22
C GLY A 18 26.27 23.47 -12.33
N ASN A 19 26.20 22.14 -12.38
CA ASN A 19 25.30 21.45 -13.30
C ASN A 19 23.85 21.57 -12.83
N HIS A 20 23.07 22.44 -13.47
CA HIS A 20 21.69 22.74 -13.07
C HIS A 20 20.77 21.51 -13.14
N GLU A 21 20.90 20.67 -14.16
CA GLU A 21 20.02 19.49 -14.35
C GLU A 21 20.26 18.45 -13.25
N GLN A 22 21.54 18.19 -12.94
CA GLN A 22 21.91 17.30 -11.86
C GLN A 22 21.53 17.87 -10.49
N ALA A 23 21.71 19.19 -10.29
CA ALA A 23 21.28 19.88 -9.07
C ALA A 23 19.77 19.77 -8.87
N ALA A 24 18.97 20.00 -9.92
CA ALA A 24 17.52 19.88 -9.85
C ALA A 24 17.08 18.44 -9.54
N ALA A 25 17.68 17.43 -10.18
CA ALA A 25 17.39 16.03 -9.89
C ALA A 25 17.73 15.65 -8.45
N ALA A 26 18.87 16.11 -7.93
CA ALA A 26 19.28 15.90 -6.54
C ALA A 26 18.35 16.61 -5.55
N LEU A 27 17.94 17.84 -5.86
CA LEU A 27 16.99 18.61 -5.06
C LEU A 27 15.63 17.93 -5.01
N VAL A 28 15.08 17.48 -6.14
CA VAL A 28 13.83 16.72 -6.19
C VAL A 28 13.91 15.46 -5.33
N ALA A 29 15.01 14.71 -5.42
CA ALA A 29 15.21 13.51 -4.60
C ALA A 29 15.24 13.84 -3.09
N LEU A 30 15.92 14.92 -2.69
CA LEU A 30 15.98 15.39 -1.30
C LEU A 30 14.60 15.81 -0.78
N LEU A 31 13.85 16.58 -1.58
CA LEU A 31 12.51 17.06 -1.24
C LEU A 31 11.53 15.90 -1.06
N ARG A 32 11.54 14.92 -1.98
CA ARG A 32 10.73 13.70 -1.88
C ARG A 32 11.10 12.85 -0.67
N ALA A 33 12.38 12.68 -0.37
CA ALA A 33 12.85 11.98 0.84
C ALA A 33 12.38 12.67 2.13
N ASN A 34 12.11 13.97 2.07
CA ASN A 34 11.62 14.80 3.18
C ASN A 34 10.14 15.17 3.07
N LYS A 35 9.38 14.48 2.22
CA LYS A 35 7.93 14.66 2.03
C LYS A 35 7.50 16.10 1.72
N VAL A 36 8.40 16.93 1.19
CA VAL A 36 8.10 18.33 0.85
C VAL A 36 7.33 18.37 -0.48
N PRO A 37 6.13 18.96 -0.51
CA PRO A 37 5.41 19.19 -1.76
C PRO A 37 6.21 20.08 -2.71
N LEU A 38 6.47 19.63 -3.95
CA LEU A 38 7.15 20.49 -4.93
C LEU A 38 6.32 21.73 -5.26
N LEU A 39 4.99 21.60 -5.20
CA LEU A 39 4.04 22.71 -5.34
C LEU A 39 4.31 23.86 -4.35
N ALA A 40 4.74 23.54 -3.12
CA ALA A 40 5.01 24.55 -2.09
C ALA A 40 6.27 25.39 -2.38
N LEU A 41 7.12 24.91 -3.29
CA LEU A 41 8.41 25.52 -3.63
C LEU A 41 8.43 26.09 -5.05
N ALA A 42 7.45 25.76 -5.90
CA ALA A 42 7.44 26.10 -7.33
C ALA A 42 7.66 27.60 -7.59
N ALA A 43 7.00 28.47 -6.83
CA ALA A 43 7.13 29.93 -6.98
C ALA A 43 8.41 30.51 -6.37
N ALA A 44 9.08 29.78 -5.49
CA ALA A 44 10.26 30.24 -4.76
C ALA A 44 11.57 29.65 -5.28
N LEU A 45 11.52 28.74 -6.26
CA LEU A 45 12.72 28.10 -6.78
C LEU A 45 13.46 29.05 -7.75
N PRO A 46 14.78 29.23 -7.61
CA PRO A 46 15.56 30.06 -8.54
C PRO A 46 15.43 29.61 -10.00
N ALA A 47 15.38 30.57 -10.92
CA ALA A 47 15.22 30.32 -12.36
C ALA A 47 16.17 29.26 -12.94
N PRO A 48 17.48 29.22 -12.59
CA PRO A 48 18.40 28.22 -13.11
C PRO A 48 17.99 26.76 -12.87
N LEU A 49 17.30 26.48 -11.76
CA LEU A 49 16.79 25.15 -11.44
C LEU A 49 15.34 24.98 -11.90
N ALA A 50 14.51 26.02 -11.81
CA ALA A 50 13.10 25.97 -12.18
C ALA A 50 12.86 25.66 -13.66
N THR A 51 13.79 26.04 -14.55
CA THR A 51 13.70 25.79 -16.00
C THR A 51 14.25 24.44 -16.45
N THR A 52 14.85 23.65 -15.56
CA THR A 52 15.42 22.33 -15.88
C THR A 52 14.34 21.32 -16.25
N ASP A 53 14.70 20.28 -17.00
CA ASP A 53 13.74 19.24 -17.37
C ASP A 53 13.39 18.36 -16.17
N ALA A 54 14.38 18.03 -15.33
CA ALA A 54 14.21 17.28 -14.09
C ALA A 54 13.19 17.93 -13.14
N TRP A 55 13.28 19.25 -12.94
CA TRP A 55 12.32 19.96 -12.10
C TRP A 55 10.93 20.00 -12.76
N ARG A 56 10.84 20.42 -14.03
CA ARG A 56 9.54 20.56 -14.72
C ARG A 56 8.77 19.25 -14.80
N GLN A 57 9.45 18.15 -15.11
CA GLN A 57 8.83 16.82 -15.13
C GLN A 57 8.37 16.39 -13.74
N ALA A 58 9.20 16.60 -12.71
CA ALA A 58 8.84 16.27 -11.33
C ALA A 58 7.64 17.09 -10.82
N LEU A 59 7.62 18.39 -11.12
CA LEU A 59 6.53 19.30 -10.75
C LEU A 59 5.22 18.91 -11.44
N ALA A 60 5.25 18.62 -12.75
CA ALA A 60 4.07 18.18 -13.49
C ALA A 60 3.49 16.86 -12.94
N LEU A 61 4.35 15.93 -12.51
CA LEU A 61 3.91 14.71 -11.84
C LEU A 61 3.26 14.99 -10.48
N ASP A 62 3.82 15.92 -9.70
CA ASP A 62 3.27 16.35 -8.42
C ASP A 62 1.90 17.06 -8.61
N GLU A 63 1.74 17.90 -9.64
CA GLU A 63 0.47 18.55 -9.99
C GLU A 63 -0.61 17.54 -10.37
N GLU A 64 -0.27 16.55 -11.21
CA GLU A 64 -1.18 15.46 -11.58
C GLU A 64 -1.56 14.64 -10.34
N CYS A 65 -0.58 14.28 -9.51
CA CYS A 65 -0.79 13.50 -8.30
C CYS A 65 -1.70 14.24 -7.31
N HIS A 66 -1.44 15.53 -7.08
CA HIS A 66 -2.28 16.39 -6.25
C HIS A 66 -3.71 16.45 -6.79
N ARG A 67 -3.89 16.72 -8.09
CA ARG A 67 -5.22 16.81 -8.72
C ARG A 67 -6.00 15.48 -8.60
N GLN A 68 -5.38 14.35 -8.92
CA GLN A 68 -6.04 13.04 -8.87
C GLN A 68 -6.43 12.66 -7.44
N GLN A 69 -5.49 12.76 -6.50
CA GLN A 69 -5.78 12.40 -5.10
C GLN A 69 -6.82 13.34 -4.48
N ARG A 70 -6.75 14.64 -4.79
CA ARG A 70 -7.72 15.63 -4.31
C ARG A 70 -9.11 15.35 -4.86
N GLN A 71 -9.23 15.01 -6.15
CA GLN A 71 -10.51 14.65 -6.75
C GLN A 71 -11.15 13.43 -6.07
N GLU A 72 -10.38 12.37 -5.80
CA GLU A 72 -10.88 11.20 -5.06
C GLU A 72 -11.25 11.56 -3.61
N TYR A 73 -10.46 12.42 -2.95
CA TYR A 73 -10.79 12.91 -1.62
C TYR A 73 -12.11 13.69 -1.59
N LEU A 74 -12.36 14.57 -2.57
CA LEU A 74 -13.61 15.32 -2.66
C LEU A 74 -14.81 14.38 -2.75
N ALA A 75 -14.72 13.31 -3.55
CA ALA A 75 -15.78 12.31 -3.63
C ALA A 75 -16.04 11.63 -2.26
N VAL A 76 -14.98 11.29 -1.51
CA VAL A 76 -15.11 10.71 -0.16
C VAL A 76 -15.73 11.71 0.82
N ARG A 77 -15.23 12.94 0.83
CA ARG A 77 -15.74 14.04 1.66
C ARG A 77 -17.22 14.27 1.38
N ASP A 78 -17.64 14.31 0.12
CA ASP A 78 -19.03 14.58 -0.26
C ASP A 78 -19.96 13.44 0.15
N ALA A 79 -19.53 12.19 -0.03
CA ALA A 79 -20.28 11.03 0.45
C ALA A 79 -20.43 11.05 1.98
N TRP A 80 -19.38 11.37 2.71
CA TRP A 80 -19.41 11.51 4.16
C TRP A 80 -20.27 12.68 4.64
N ALA A 81 -20.15 13.85 3.99
CA ALA A 81 -20.96 15.02 4.31
C ALA A 81 -22.46 14.76 4.06
N ALA A 82 -22.81 14.08 2.97
CA ALA A 82 -24.19 13.66 2.69
C ALA A 82 -24.74 12.68 3.76
N ALA A 83 -23.86 11.91 4.40
CA ALA A 83 -24.18 11.02 5.52
C ALA A 83 -24.08 11.71 6.90
N GLY A 84 -23.82 13.02 6.96
CA GLY A 84 -23.67 13.77 8.21
C GLY A 84 -22.37 13.49 8.97
N ILE A 85 -21.35 12.94 8.31
CA ILE A 85 -20.07 12.57 8.90
C ILE A 85 -19.05 13.69 8.68
N PRO A 86 -18.64 14.44 9.71
CA PRO A 86 -17.55 15.38 9.57
C PRO A 86 -16.21 14.63 9.48
N CYS A 87 -15.26 15.20 8.74
CA CYS A 87 -13.92 14.64 8.62
C CYS A 87 -12.83 15.71 8.70
N LEU A 88 -11.68 15.33 9.25
CA LEU A 88 -10.57 16.22 9.52
C LEU A 88 -9.26 15.60 9.03
N ALA A 89 -8.53 16.29 8.14
CA ALA A 89 -7.18 15.90 7.73
C ALA A 89 -6.16 16.26 8.81
N PHE A 90 -6.15 15.51 9.92
CA PHE A 90 -5.53 15.96 11.16
C PHE A 90 -3.99 16.09 11.12
N LYS A 91 -3.32 15.50 10.12
CA LYS A 91 -1.87 15.69 9.89
C LYS A 91 -1.53 16.91 9.05
N SER A 92 -2.52 17.54 8.41
CA SER A 92 -2.33 18.81 7.72
C SER A 92 -2.22 19.93 8.73
N ALA A 93 -1.39 20.93 8.42
CA ALA A 93 -1.19 22.11 9.24
C ALA A 93 -1.78 23.37 8.60
N GLY A 94 -2.58 23.26 7.53
CA GLY A 94 -3.09 24.44 6.82
C GLY A 94 -2.01 25.22 6.05
N THR A 95 -0.84 24.61 5.82
CA THR A 95 0.28 25.18 5.06
C THR A 95 0.19 24.74 3.60
N TYR A 96 0.26 25.69 2.66
CA TYR A 96 0.12 25.40 1.24
C TYR A 96 1.14 24.34 0.73
N PRO A 97 0.70 23.35 -0.07
CA PRO A 97 -0.70 22.96 -0.26
C PRO A 97 -1.23 22.25 0.98
N SER A 98 -2.40 22.66 1.46
CA SER A 98 -3.00 22.09 2.68
C SER A 98 -3.50 20.67 2.49
N PHE A 99 -3.80 20.26 1.26
CA PHE A 99 -4.13 18.88 0.95
C PHE A 99 -2.85 18.00 0.95
N PRO A 100 -2.72 17.01 1.84
CA PRO A 100 -1.44 16.33 2.11
C PRO A 100 -1.13 15.20 1.10
N TYR A 101 -1.05 15.52 -0.19
CA TYR A 101 -0.85 14.53 -1.28
C TYR A 101 0.51 13.82 -1.28
N THR A 102 1.51 14.34 -0.55
CA THR A 102 2.83 13.73 -0.42
C THR A 102 2.89 12.63 0.64
N SER A 103 1.78 12.39 1.35
CA SER A 103 1.66 11.29 2.31
C SER A 103 1.31 9.99 1.59
N ASP A 104 1.84 8.87 2.10
CA ASP A 104 1.55 7.53 1.56
C ASP A 104 0.08 7.13 1.76
N ASN A 105 -0.55 7.70 2.80
CA ASN A 105 -1.97 7.55 3.12
C ASN A 105 -2.54 8.91 3.54
N LEU A 106 -3.80 9.16 3.18
CA LEU A 106 -4.58 10.29 3.66
C LEU A 106 -5.19 9.95 5.01
N ASP A 107 -4.63 10.52 6.08
CA ASP A 107 -5.09 10.31 7.45
C ASP A 107 -6.26 11.25 7.78
N LEU A 108 -7.47 10.70 7.83
CA LEU A 108 -8.72 11.41 8.12
C LEU A 108 -9.26 10.97 9.49
N LEU A 109 -9.45 11.95 10.38
CA LEU A 109 -10.15 11.76 11.65
C LEU A 109 -11.64 11.93 11.42
N VAL A 110 -12.44 11.01 11.99
CA VAL A 110 -13.90 11.08 12.07
C VAL A 110 -14.34 10.91 13.53
N PRO A 111 -15.50 11.44 13.94
CA PRO A 111 -16.05 11.16 15.26
C PRO A 111 -16.20 9.66 15.50
N ALA A 112 -15.98 9.24 16.76
CA ALA A 112 -15.88 7.82 17.08
C ALA A 112 -17.20 7.05 16.85
N ASP A 113 -18.33 7.73 17.07
CA ASP A 113 -19.69 7.27 16.79
C ASP A 113 -19.98 7.17 15.28
N CYS A 114 -19.41 8.05 14.47
CA CYS A 114 -19.54 8.03 13.01
C CYS A 114 -18.60 7.03 12.32
N CYS A 115 -17.63 6.45 13.03
CA CYS A 115 -16.57 5.63 12.44
C CYS A 115 -17.10 4.39 11.68
N ALA A 116 -18.17 3.75 12.15
CA ALA A 116 -18.76 2.62 11.44
C ALA A 116 -19.41 3.02 10.11
N LEU A 117 -20.18 4.12 10.13
CA LEU A 117 -20.83 4.66 8.94
C LEU A 117 -19.79 5.14 7.90
N ALA A 118 -18.71 5.78 8.37
CA ALA A 118 -17.62 6.27 7.51
C ALA A 118 -16.94 5.12 6.75
N ARG A 119 -16.74 3.98 7.43
CA ARG A 119 -16.18 2.76 6.82
C ARG A 119 -17.13 2.15 5.79
N SER A 120 -18.42 2.02 6.11
CA SER A 120 -19.43 1.49 5.18
C SER A 120 -19.48 2.32 3.90
N ALA A 121 -19.53 3.65 4.03
CA ALA A 121 -19.54 4.56 2.89
C ALA A 121 -18.32 4.37 1.98
N LEU A 122 -17.12 4.19 2.54
CA LEU A 122 -15.93 3.89 1.73
C LEU A 122 -16.04 2.55 0.99
N GLU A 123 -16.54 1.50 1.63
CA GLU A 123 -16.74 0.20 0.98
C GLU A 123 -17.77 0.26 -0.16
N GLU A 124 -18.84 1.04 0.01
CA GLU A 124 -19.85 1.31 -1.02
C GLU A 124 -19.25 2.07 -2.22
N MET A 125 -18.31 2.98 -1.97
CA MET A 125 -17.54 3.69 -2.99
C MET A 125 -16.47 2.83 -3.70
N GLY A 126 -16.37 1.54 -3.36
CA GLY A 126 -15.42 0.61 -3.96
C GLY A 126 -14.03 0.61 -3.32
N TYR A 127 -13.85 1.24 -2.16
CA TYR A 127 -12.64 1.04 -1.37
C TYR A 127 -12.63 -0.37 -0.77
N ILE A 128 -11.42 -0.88 -0.59
CA ILE A 128 -11.14 -2.17 0.02
C ILE A 128 -10.55 -1.92 1.40
N TRP A 129 -11.22 -2.43 2.43
CA TRP A 129 -10.73 -2.41 3.80
C TRP A 129 -9.59 -3.44 3.98
N LEU A 130 -8.37 -2.95 4.26
CA LEU A 130 -7.18 -3.76 4.50
C LEU A 130 -7.08 -4.25 5.95
N ARG A 131 -7.99 -5.15 6.31
CA ARG A 131 -8.11 -5.75 7.65
C ARG A 131 -6.82 -6.37 8.18
N SER A 132 -5.94 -6.83 7.29
CA SER A 132 -4.62 -7.39 7.65
C SER A 132 -3.66 -6.41 8.31
N ILE A 133 -3.89 -5.10 8.18
CA ILE A 133 -3.02 -4.01 8.66
C ILE A 133 -3.75 -3.13 9.69
N ASP A 134 -4.99 -3.44 10.05
CA ASP A 134 -5.77 -2.63 11.00
C ASP A 134 -5.04 -2.47 12.34
N GLU A 135 -5.07 -1.25 12.84
CA GLU A 135 -4.68 -0.87 14.19
C GLU A 135 -5.94 -0.54 14.99
N PRO A 136 -5.92 -0.64 16.33
CA PRO A 136 -7.07 -0.24 17.14
C PRO A 136 -7.51 1.20 16.82
N ARG A 137 -8.76 1.36 16.36
CA ARG A 137 -9.39 2.65 16.02
C ARG A 137 -8.75 3.39 14.82
N LYS A 138 -7.96 2.69 14.02
CA LYS A 138 -7.32 3.19 12.80
C LYS A 138 -7.41 2.13 11.70
N PHE A 139 -8.14 2.45 10.64
CA PHE A 139 -8.56 1.50 9.61
C PHE A 139 -8.08 1.95 8.23
N LEU A 140 -7.42 1.06 7.48
CA LEU A 140 -6.87 1.39 6.17
C LEU A 140 -7.78 0.93 5.04
N PHE A 141 -8.15 1.87 4.19
CA PHE A 141 -8.93 1.67 2.98
C PHE A 141 -8.10 2.03 1.76
N ARG A 142 -8.14 1.20 0.71
CA ARG A 142 -7.49 1.51 -0.58
C ARG A 142 -8.43 1.27 -1.74
N LYS A 143 -8.41 2.17 -2.72
CA LYS A 143 -9.09 2.00 -4.01
C LYS A 143 -8.06 1.74 -5.10
N PHE A 144 -8.34 0.79 -5.97
CA PHE A 144 -7.43 0.37 -7.04
C PHE A 144 -8.07 0.57 -8.43
N VAL A 145 -7.26 1.02 -9.38
CA VAL A 145 -7.61 1.10 -10.81
C VAL A 145 -6.42 0.60 -11.63
N GLY A 146 -6.62 -0.45 -12.42
CA GLY A 146 -5.58 -1.15 -13.17
C GLY A 146 -4.48 -1.74 -12.28
N GLY A 147 -4.80 -2.08 -11.03
CA GLY A 147 -3.83 -2.55 -10.04
C GLY A 147 -2.96 -1.47 -9.40
N ARG A 148 -3.19 -0.19 -9.73
CA ARG A 148 -2.54 0.96 -9.06
C ARG A 148 -3.46 1.49 -7.97
N SER A 149 -2.88 1.79 -6.81
CA SER A 149 -3.59 2.46 -5.71
C SER A 149 -3.87 3.91 -6.12
N VAL A 150 -5.13 4.32 -6.15
CA VAL A 150 -5.52 5.70 -6.52
C VAL A 150 -5.49 6.61 -5.30
N LEU A 151 -6.14 6.18 -4.21
CA LEU A 151 -6.09 6.85 -2.92
C LEU A 151 -6.13 5.81 -1.81
N ALA A 152 -5.30 6.01 -0.79
CA ALA A 152 -5.33 5.27 0.45
C ALA A 152 -5.87 6.18 1.56
N VAL A 153 -6.95 5.79 2.21
CA VAL A 153 -7.59 6.55 3.30
C VAL A 153 -7.39 5.78 4.59
N HIS A 154 -6.71 6.40 5.56
CA HIS A 154 -6.74 5.95 6.93
C HIS A 154 -7.88 6.64 7.65
N VAL A 155 -8.89 5.88 8.05
CA VAL A 155 -9.98 6.37 8.89
C VAL A 155 -9.57 6.19 10.35
N HIS A 156 -9.45 7.31 11.07
CA HIS A 156 -9.12 7.36 12.49
C HIS A 156 -10.34 7.76 13.29
N ALA A 157 -10.61 7.06 14.40
CA ALA A 157 -11.61 7.48 15.38
C ALA A 157 -11.01 8.26 16.56
N TRP A 158 -9.68 8.41 16.58
CA TRP A 158 -8.92 9.15 17.58
C TRP A 158 -7.56 9.57 17.03
N VAL A 159 -6.85 10.45 17.73
CA VAL A 159 -5.47 10.80 17.36
C VAL A 159 -4.52 10.03 18.30
N GLY A 160 -4.01 8.89 17.83
CA GLY A 160 -3.12 8.05 18.64
C GLY A 160 -2.57 6.82 17.91
N TRP A 161 -1.53 6.24 18.49
CA TRP A 161 -0.91 4.97 18.09
C TRP A 161 -1.04 4.02 19.27
N ASP A 162 -2.00 3.09 19.26
CA ASP A 162 -2.45 2.24 20.38
C ASP A 162 -2.97 2.96 21.65
N VAL A 163 -2.52 4.20 21.89
CA VAL A 163 -2.93 5.08 22.98
C VAL A 163 -3.15 6.49 22.44
N GLU A 164 -4.11 7.19 23.03
CA GLU A 164 -4.54 8.52 22.59
C GLU A 164 -3.54 9.63 22.98
N PHE A 165 -3.21 10.51 22.04
CA PHE A 165 -2.31 11.67 22.26
C PHE A 165 -3.06 13.00 22.36
N LEU A 166 -4.12 13.16 21.56
CA LEU A 166 -5.01 14.32 21.57
C LEU A 166 -6.44 13.84 21.81
N GLY A 167 -7.22 14.60 22.57
CA GLY A 167 -8.63 14.30 22.83
C GLY A 167 -9.57 14.87 21.76
N GLN A 168 -10.87 14.86 22.07
CA GLN A 168 -11.92 15.40 21.19
C GLN A 168 -11.88 16.94 21.01
N SER A 169 -11.06 17.66 21.79
CA SER A 169 -10.91 19.12 21.67
C SER A 169 -10.44 19.58 20.29
N VAL A 170 -9.79 18.71 19.52
CA VAL A 170 -9.35 18.99 18.15
C VAL A 170 -10.52 19.41 17.24
N TRP A 171 -11.72 18.90 17.48
CA TRP A 171 -12.94 19.25 16.73
C TRP A 171 -13.45 20.65 17.04
N GLN A 172 -13.12 21.21 18.20
CA GLN A 172 -13.56 22.55 18.60
C GLN A 172 -12.72 23.64 17.93
N ARG A 173 -11.50 23.31 17.50
CA ARG A 173 -10.53 24.25 16.93
C ARG A 173 -10.24 23.99 15.45
N CYS A 174 -10.88 22.99 14.84
CA CYS A 174 -10.69 22.72 13.41
C CYS A 174 -11.30 23.83 12.54
N ARG A 175 -10.73 24.02 11.36
CA ARG A 175 -11.15 25.05 10.41
C ARG A 175 -10.96 24.58 8.96
N PRO A 176 -11.67 25.15 7.98
CA PRO A 176 -11.31 24.99 6.57
C PRO A 176 -9.88 25.48 6.32
N ALA A 177 -9.16 24.82 5.42
CA ALA A 177 -7.82 25.23 5.06
C ALA A 177 -7.84 26.56 4.27
N PRO A 178 -6.83 27.44 4.44
CA PRO A 178 -6.81 28.75 3.79
C PRO A 178 -6.79 28.71 2.25
N ASP A 179 -6.05 27.75 1.67
CA ASP A 179 -5.89 27.55 0.23
C ASP A 179 -6.88 26.54 -0.36
N ASP A 180 -7.56 25.76 0.49
CA ASP A 180 -8.50 24.75 0.06
C ASP A 180 -9.66 24.61 1.05
N PRO A 181 -10.75 25.40 0.88
CA PRO A 181 -11.91 25.36 1.76
C PRO A 181 -12.60 23.99 1.85
N ALA A 182 -12.31 23.08 0.91
CA ALA A 182 -12.83 21.72 0.95
C ALA A 182 -12.15 20.83 2.01
N VAL A 183 -10.93 21.17 2.42
CA VAL A 183 -10.12 20.40 3.37
C VAL A 183 -10.27 21.02 4.74
N THR A 184 -10.78 20.26 5.70
CA THR A 184 -10.78 20.70 7.11
C THR A 184 -9.47 20.28 7.77
N VAL A 185 -8.82 21.21 8.47
CA VAL A 185 -7.53 21.04 9.15
C VAL A 185 -7.65 21.43 10.64
N PRO A 186 -6.75 20.94 11.52
CA PRO A 186 -6.79 21.26 12.95
C PRO A 186 -6.52 22.74 13.25
N GLY A 187 -6.81 23.13 14.50
CA GLY A 187 -6.31 24.35 15.14
C GLY A 187 -4.78 24.48 15.02
N ALA A 188 -4.23 25.69 15.05
CA ALA A 188 -2.78 25.88 14.98
C ALA A 188 -2.06 25.13 16.12
N GLU A 189 -2.61 25.16 17.34
CA GLU A 189 -2.10 24.41 18.49
C GLU A 189 -2.13 22.90 18.24
N ASP A 190 -3.26 22.37 17.79
CA ASP A 190 -3.42 20.94 17.56
C ASP A 190 -2.55 20.45 16.39
N SER A 191 -2.34 21.29 15.36
CA SER A 191 -1.41 21.00 14.27
C SER A 191 0.03 20.85 14.77
N VAL A 192 0.49 21.73 15.67
CA VAL A 192 1.82 21.59 16.30
C VAL A 192 1.90 20.29 17.09
N LEU A 193 0.92 20.03 17.96
CA LEU A 193 0.86 18.81 18.79
C LEU A 193 0.90 17.54 17.95
N VAL A 194 0.06 17.44 16.90
CA VAL A 194 0.01 16.28 16.00
C VAL A 194 1.34 16.08 15.29
N ASN A 195 1.92 17.13 14.71
CA ASN A 195 3.13 16.99 13.89
C ASN A 195 4.36 16.66 14.75
N VAL A 196 4.49 17.25 15.94
CA VAL A 196 5.54 16.87 16.90
C VAL A 196 5.38 15.41 17.33
N ALA A 197 4.16 15.00 17.70
CA ALA A 197 3.91 13.63 18.14
C ALA A 197 4.20 12.62 17.00
N HIS A 198 3.78 12.92 15.78
CA HIS A 198 4.01 12.09 14.60
C HIS A 198 5.50 11.93 14.29
N ALA A 199 6.25 13.03 14.26
CA ALA A 199 7.69 13.00 14.01
C ALA A 199 8.46 12.19 15.06
N LEU A 200 8.12 12.39 16.35
CA LEU A 200 8.86 11.82 17.47
C LEU A 200 8.47 10.35 17.75
N TYR A 201 7.18 10.03 17.78
CA TYR A 201 6.69 8.71 18.20
C TYR A 201 6.43 7.75 17.04
N GLU A 202 5.90 8.22 15.92
CA GLU A 202 5.62 7.39 14.74
C GLU A 202 6.85 7.26 13.83
N ASN A 203 7.46 8.37 13.44
CA ASN A 203 8.53 8.37 12.44
C ASN A 203 9.94 8.22 13.02
N LYS A 204 10.15 8.61 14.28
CA LYS A 204 11.48 8.70 14.93
C LYS A 204 12.44 9.60 14.14
N ARG A 205 11.89 10.59 13.43
CA ARG A 205 12.62 11.56 12.62
C ARG A 205 11.73 12.76 12.29
N PHE A 206 12.35 13.92 12.12
CA PHE A 206 11.70 15.12 11.59
C PHE A 206 12.08 15.29 10.12
N THR A 207 11.09 15.31 9.23
CA THR A 207 11.30 15.66 7.82
C THR A 207 11.32 17.18 7.65
N LEU A 208 11.86 17.69 6.54
CA LEU A 208 11.77 19.14 6.22
C LEU A 208 10.32 19.64 6.26
N TYR A 209 9.37 18.82 5.79
CA TYR A 209 7.96 19.22 5.80
C TYR A 209 7.36 19.20 7.21
N ASP A 210 7.77 18.28 8.09
CA ASP A 210 7.38 18.32 9.51
C ASP A 210 7.89 19.60 10.19
N LEU A 211 9.14 19.99 9.94
CA LEU A 211 9.70 21.24 10.46
C LEU A 211 8.90 22.44 9.96
N HIS A 212 8.60 22.50 8.65
CA HIS A 212 7.82 23.60 8.09
C HIS A 212 6.41 23.69 8.71
N LYS A 213 5.71 22.55 8.84
CA LYS A 213 4.37 22.53 9.44
C LYS A 213 4.37 23.02 10.89
N ILE A 214 5.42 22.72 11.66
CA ILE A 214 5.54 23.19 13.05
C ILE A 214 5.93 24.67 13.08
N SER A 215 6.94 25.06 12.30
CA SER A 215 7.49 26.41 12.35
C SER A 215 6.60 27.48 11.75
N ALA A 216 5.68 27.09 10.86
CA ALA A 216 4.65 27.97 10.32
C ALA A 216 3.70 28.52 11.39
N HIS A 217 3.56 27.83 12.53
CA HIS A 217 2.61 28.22 13.58
C HIS A 217 3.29 28.78 14.82
N TRP A 218 4.40 28.21 15.29
CA TRP A 218 4.93 28.51 16.63
C TRP A 218 5.42 29.95 16.88
N ALA A 219 5.50 30.77 15.83
CA ALA A 219 5.84 32.18 15.89
C ALA A 219 4.60 33.08 16.01
N ASP A 220 3.40 32.50 15.87
CA ASP A 220 2.13 33.19 16.07
C ASP A 220 1.96 33.56 17.56
N PRO A 221 1.90 34.86 17.89
CA PRO A 221 1.70 35.31 19.27
C PRO A 221 0.31 34.93 19.83
N GLY A 222 -0.64 34.53 18.98
CA GLY A 222 -1.97 34.05 19.37
C GLY A 222 -2.02 32.59 19.83
N LEU A 223 -0.92 31.82 19.74
CA LEU A 223 -0.91 30.41 20.14
C LEU A 223 -1.05 30.23 21.66
N ASP A 224 -2.00 29.37 22.04
CA ASP A 224 -2.20 28.97 23.43
C ASP A 224 -1.21 27.84 23.84
N TRP A 225 -0.01 28.25 24.28
CA TRP A 225 1.02 27.33 24.80
C TRP A 225 0.61 26.62 26.08
N GLU A 226 -0.22 27.24 26.91
CA GLU A 226 -0.70 26.63 28.15
C GLU A 226 -1.67 25.48 27.85
N TYR A 227 -2.57 25.64 26.88
CA TYR A 227 -3.41 24.56 26.37
C TYR A 227 -2.57 23.38 25.88
N MET A 228 -1.58 23.64 25.02
CA MET A 228 -0.72 22.58 24.44
C MET A 228 0.04 21.81 25.51
N GLU A 229 0.72 22.51 26.42
CA GLU A 229 1.48 21.90 27.51
C GLU A 229 0.56 21.16 28.48
N THR A 230 -0.60 21.72 28.84
CA THR A 230 -1.59 21.08 29.71
C THR A 230 -2.15 19.81 29.10
N LEU A 231 -2.49 19.82 27.80
CA LEU A 231 -2.97 18.64 27.10
C LEU A 231 -1.91 17.55 27.09
N ALA A 232 -0.68 17.87 26.69
CA ALA A 232 0.43 16.92 26.67
C ALA A 232 0.74 16.37 28.07
N TRP A 233 0.65 17.20 29.11
CA TRP A 233 0.85 16.80 30.51
C TRP A 233 -0.25 15.86 31.01
N ARG A 234 -1.52 16.15 30.69
CA ARG A 234 -2.66 15.27 31.03
C ARG A 234 -2.55 13.91 30.33
N ARG A 235 -2.08 13.90 29.08
CA ARG A 235 -1.89 12.69 28.25
C ARG A 235 -0.52 12.01 28.44
N GLY A 236 0.31 12.50 29.36
CA GLY A 236 1.55 11.86 29.79
C GLY A 236 2.78 12.09 28.89
N TRP A 237 2.71 12.95 27.88
CA TRP A 237 3.78 13.14 26.89
C TRP A 237 4.39 14.55 26.84
N HIS A 238 4.23 15.34 27.90
CA HIS A 238 4.80 16.68 28.00
C HIS A 238 6.33 16.71 27.84
N ASP A 239 7.05 15.70 28.33
CA ASP A 239 8.49 15.56 28.07
C ASP A 239 8.80 15.42 26.58
N GLY A 240 8.00 14.62 25.86
CA GLY A 240 8.09 14.47 24.41
C GLY A 240 7.76 15.74 23.64
N LEU A 241 6.73 16.49 24.05
CA LEU A 241 6.39 17.77 23.43
C LEU A 241 7.57 18.75 23.50
N LEU A 242 8.07 19.02 24.71
CA LEU A 242 9.16 19.97 24.92
C LEU A 242 10.43 19.56 24.19
N LEU A 243 10.81 18.28 24.29
CA LEU A 243 11.97 17.77 23.57
C LEU A 243 11.79 17.89 22.06
N GLY A 244 10.61 17.55 21.53
CA GLY A 244 10.32 17.63 20.10
C GLY A 244 10.41 19.05 19.55
N LEU A 245 9.89 20.04 20.28
CA LEU A 245 9.97 21.46 19.93
C LEU A 245 11.43 21.95 19.90
N LEU A 246 12.23 21.60 20.91
CA LEU A 246 13.66 21.96 20.96
C LEU A 246 14.45 21.30 19.81
N LEU A 247 14.19 20.03 19.50
CA LEU A 247 14.81 19.35 18.36
C LEU A 247 14.41 19.99 17.03
N CYS A 248 13.14 20.41 16.90
CA CYS A 248 12.66 21.14 15.73
C CYS A 248 13.39 22.47 15.57
N ALA A 249 13.54 23.25 16.64
CA ALA A 249 14.23 24.54 16.61
C ALA A 249 15.72 24.39 16.30
N HIS A 250 16.36 23.33 16.84
CA HIS A 250 17.74 22.97 16.51
C HIS A 250 17.91 22.62 15.04
N ALA A 251 17.02 21.80 14.50
CA ALA A 251 17.07 21.40 13.10
C ALA A 251 16.82 22.60 12.17
N GLU A 252 15.88 23.49 12.52
CA GLU A 252 15.66 24.74 11.77
C GLU A 252 16.89 25.64 11.81
N THR A 253 17.50 25.84 12.98
CA THR A 253 18.73 26.63 13.13
C THR A 253 19.86 26.07 12.29
N TYR A 254 20.03 24.75 12.25
CA TYR A 254 21.04 24.10 11.42
C TYR A 254 20.79 24.29 9.91
N LEU A 255 19.53 24.36 9.49
CA LEU A 255 19.17 24.48 8.07
C LEU A 255 19.17 25.93 7.57
N LEU A 256 18.80 26.88 8.42
CA LEU A 256 18.56 28.27 8.03
C LEU A 256 19.54 29.27 8.67
N ASP A 257 20.50 28.79 9.46
CA ASP A 257 21.38 29.58 10.33
C ASP A 257 20.62 30.45 11.37
N ARG A 258 19.32 30.18 11.55
CA ARG A 258 18.43 30.86 12.51
C ARG A 258 17.20 30.00 12.79
N THR A 259 16.55 30.24 13.92
CA THR A 259 15.22 29.69 14.20
C THR A 259 14.16 30.79 14.20
N THR A 260 12.96 30.45 13.77
CA THR A 260 11.78 31.29 13.85
C THR A 260 11.10 31.20 15.23
N ALA A 261 11.51 30.25 16.07
CA ALA A 261 11.01 30.12 17.43
C ALA A 261 11.46 31.32 18.29
N PRO A 262 10.52 32.06 18.92
CA PRO A 262 10.86 33.13 19.86
C PRO A 262 11.78 32.67 20.99
N GLU A 263 12.78 33.49 21.32
CA GLU A 263 13.81 33.14 22.32
C GLU A 263 13.22 32.87 23.71
N HIS A 264 12.14 33.58 24.08
CA HIS A 264 11.44 33.35 25.34
C HIS A 264 10.76 31.96 25.39
N LEU A 265 10.30 31.43 24.25
CA LEU A 265 9.74 30.08 24.16
C LEU A 265 10.83 29.02 24.25
N LEU A 266 11.98 29.21 23.60
CA LEU A 266 13.13 28.31 23.73
C LEU A 266 13.54 28.17 25.20
N ARG A 267 13.68 29.29 25.91
CA ARG A 267 13.97 29.29 27.37
C ARG A 267 12.87 28.59 28.17
N ARG A 268 11.59 28.82 27.83
CA ARG A 268 10.45 28.15 28.49
C ARG A 268 10.53 26.64 28.32
N TRP A 269 10.78 26.14 27.10
CA TRP A 269 10.87 24.71 26.82
C TRP A 269 12.10 24.06 27.48
N GLU A 270 13.26 24.71 27.45
CA GLU A 270 14.45 24.21 28.13
C GLU A 270 14.23 24.11 29.65
N ARG A 271 13.69 25.16 30.28
CA ARG A 271 13.34 25.14 31.72
C ARG A 271 12.29 24.07 32.03
N GLY A 272 11.29 23.92 31.17
CA GLY A 272 10.27 22.88 31.32
C GLY A 272 10.87 21.46 31.25
N LEU A 273 11.93 21.27 30.45
CA LEU A 273 12.62 20.00 30.28
C LEU A 273 13.49 19.62 31.49
N GLU A 274 13.88 20.58 32.34
CA GLU A 274 14.61 20.34 33.59
C GLU A 274 13.85 19.40 34.54
N ARG A 275 12.51 19.35 34.45
CA ARG A 275 11.67 18.37 35.17
C ARG A 275 11.93 16.92 34.77
N TYR A 276 12.65 16.70 33.65
CA TYR A 276 12.94 15.39 33.07
C TYR A 276 14.45 15.25 32.79
N PRO A 277 15.27 14.97 33.82
CA PRO A 277 16.74 15.01 33.70
C PRO A 277 17.30 14.16 32.55
N TRP A 278 16.69 13.01 32.27
CA TRP A 278 17.11 12.13 31.18
C TRP A 278 16.84 12.75 29.79
N ALA A 279 15.71 13.45 29.61
CA ALA A 279 15.34 14.10 28.36
C ALA A 279 16.20 15.34 28.15
N LEU A 280 16.47 16.08 29.23
CA LEU A 280 17.41 17.19 29.22
C LEU A 280 18.82 16.73 28.83
N ALA A 281 19.31 15.62 29.40
CA ALA A 281 20.61 15.06 29.05
C ALA A 281 20.67 14.63 27.57
N TYR A 282 19.58 14.07 27.03
CA TYR A 282 19.49 13.76 25.61
C TYR A 282 19.52 15.04 24.75
N TRP A 283 18.74 16.07 25.11
CA TRP A 283 18.74 17.37 24.46
C TRP A 283 20.13 18.01 24.44
N GLN A 284 20.83 18.05 25.58
CA GLN A 284 22.18 18.60 25.69
C GLN A 284 23.19 17.90 24.78
N ARG A 285 23.02 16.59 24.56
CA ARG A 285 23.84 15.84 23.59
C ARG A 285 23.41 16.13 22.15
N ALA A 286 22.11 16.16 21.89
CA ALA A 286 21.54 16.39 20.57
C ALA A 286 21.90 17.79 20.02
N ARG A 287 21.81 18.83 20.85
CA ARG A 287 22.13 20.22 20.46
C ARG A 287 23.61 20.44 20.12
N ARG A 288 24.51 19.61 20.64
CA ARG A 288 25.95 19.63 20.29
C ARG A 288 26.25 18.92 18.98
N ARG A 289 25.31 18.11 18.49
CA ARG A 289 25.45 17.39 17.23
C ARG A 289 25.03 18.33 16.10
N ALA A 290 25.85 18.42 15.04
CA ALA A 290 25.38 18.92 13.76
C ALA A 290 24.11 18.13 13.38
N ALA A 291 23.05 18.82 12.92
CA ALA A 291 21.79 18.14 12.67
C ALA A 291 21.92 17.04 11.59
N GLY A 292 23.01 17.10 10.80
CA GLY A 292 23.36 16.11 9.79
C GLY A 292 22.44 16.25 8.57
N ASP A 293 22.47 15.27 7.68
CA ASP A 293 21.55 15.24 6.53
C ASP A 293 20.10 15.05 6.97
N MET A 294 19.20 15.76 6.29
CA MET A 294 17.75 15.62 6.48
C MET A 294 17.22 14.34 5.81
N PRO A 295 16.29 13.59 6.44
CA PRO A 295 15.52 13.94 7.64
C PRO A 295 16.29 13.78 8.96
N TYR A 296 16.08 14.72 9.89
CA TYR A 296 16.71 14.74 11.20
C TYR A 296 16.29 13.54 12.04
N ARG A 297 17.23 12.62 12.30
CA ARG A 297 16.94 11.34 12.97
C ARG A 297 16.93 11.49 14.49
N VAL A 298 15.88 10.96 15.11
CA VAL A 298 15.80 10.80 16.57
C VAL A 298 16.19 9.37 16.94
N SER A 299 16.89 9.19 18.05
CA SER A 299 17.22 7.85 18.53
C SER A 299 15.96 7.00 18.71
N PHE A 300 15.97 5.80 18.14
CA PHE A 300 14.88 4.83 18.29
C PHE A 300 14.65 4.48 19.76
N ALA A 301 15.72 4.30 20.53
CA ALA A 301 15.64 3.99 21.96
C ALA A 301 14.98 5.12 22.75
N VAL A 302 15.29 6.38 22.41
CA VAL A 302 14.70 7.56 23.07
C VAL A 302 13.23 7.69 22.72
N SER A 303 12.87 7.52 21.44
CA SER A 303 11.48 7.54 21.00
C SER A 303 10.64 6.44 21.67
N LYS A 304 11.22 5.25 21.88
CA LYS A 304 10.57 4.16 22.61
C LYS A 304 10.46 4.43 24.11
N LEU A 305 11.51 4.99 24.74
CA LEU A 305 11.46 5.39 26.15
C LEU A 305 10.37 6.43 26.39
N LEU A 306 10.31 7.47 25.56
CA LEU A 306 9.24 8.47 25.57
C LEU A 306 7.87 7.82 25.46
N TYR A 307 7.72 6.86 24.54
CA TYR A 307 6.44 6.18 24.33
C TYR A 307 6.02 5.35 25.54
N TYR A 308 6.92 4.57 26.14
CA TYR A 308 6.61 3.81 27.36
C TYR A 308 6.27 4.72 28.54
N ARG A 309 7.02 5.82 28.70
CA ARG A 309 6.74 6.82 29.73
C ARG A 309 5.35 7.40 29.54
N LYS A 310 5.00 7.84 28.32
CA LYS A 310 3.67 8.31 27.96
C LYS A 310 2.58 7.36 28.44
N VAL A 311 2.70 6.07 28.10
CA VAL A 311 1.69 5.05 28.49
C VAL A 311 1.55 4.97 30.01
N LEU A 312 2.66 5.03 30.76
CA LEU A 312 2.67 4.91 32.22
C LEU A 312 2.19 6.19 32.94
N THR A 313 2.43 7.36 32.35
CA THR A 313 2.12 8.68 32.93
C THR A 313 0.79 9.25 32.45
N ASP A 314 0.07 8.57 31.55
CA ASP A 314 -1.22 9.00 31.04
C ASP A 314 -2.26 9.11 32.17
N ARG A 315 -2.60 10.34 32.56
CA ARG A 315 -3.48 10.61 33.71
C ARG A 315 -4.95 10.35 33.41
N GLN A 316 -5.31 10.15 32.15
CA GLN A 316 -6.68 9.85 31.74
C GLN A 316 -7.01 8.35 31.87
N LEU A 317 -6.01 7.50 32.11
CA LEU A 317 -6.18 6.05 32.21
C LEU A 317 -5.96 5.56 33.65
N PRO A 318 -6.74 4.59 34.15
CA PRO A 318 -6.49 3.96 35.43
C PRO A 318 -5.20 3.11 35.39
N PRO A 319 -4.48 2.91 36.52
CA PRO A 319 -3.20 2.20 36.54
C PRO A 319 -3.22 0.80 35.93
N SER A 320 -4.30 0.04 36.16
CA SER A 320 -4.48 -1.31 35.60
C SER A 320 -4.46 -1.31 34.07
N ARG A 321 -5.11 -0.31 33.44
CA ARG A 321 -5.17 -0.18 31.99
C ARG A 321 -3.82 0.23 31.40
N ARG A 322 -3.05 1.06 32.10
CA ARG A 322 -1.68 1.43 31.69
C ARG A 322 -0.75 0.22 31.62
N LEU A 323 -0.85 -0.69 32.59
CA LEU A 323 -0.06 -1.93 32.59
C LEU A 323 -0.45 -2.85 31.43
N VAL A 324 -1.75 -2.99 31.15
CA VAL A 324 -2.25 -3.76 30.00
C VAL A 324 -1.74 -3.16 28.69
N ASP A 325 -1.83 -1.84 28.52
CA ASP A 325 -1.38 -1.17 27.30
C ASP A 325 0.15 -1.27 27.14
N LEU A 326 0.93 -1.16 28.24
CA LEU A 326 2.37 -1.43 28.20
C LEU A 326 2.69 -2.86 27.74
N GLY A 327 1.98 -3.85 28.30
CA GLY A 327 2.14 -5.26 27.91
C GLY A 327 1.85 -5.48 26.41
N LYS A 328 0.80 -4.87 25.88
CA LYS A 328 0.47 -4.92 24.44
C LYS A 328 1.55 -4.32 23.58
N VAL A 329 2.06 -3.14 23.95
CA VAL A 329 3.13 -2.46 23.20
C VAL A 329 4.40 -3.28 23.19
N LEU A 330 4.77 -3.90 24.32
CA LEU A 330 5.92 -4.79 24.41
C LEU A 330 5.75 -6.02 23.51
N ALA A 331 4.58 -6.67 23.56
CA ALA A 331 4.26 -7.82 22.72
C ALA A 331 4.33 -7.46 21.22
N TRP A 332 3.78 -6.31 20.84
CA TRP A 332 3.84 -5.82 19.46
C TRP A 332 5.28 -5.51 19.04
N GLY A 333 6.08 -4.88 19.92
CA GLY A 333 7.49 -4.63 19.68
C GLY A 333 8.31 -5.91 19.49
N LEU A 334 8.03 -6.97 20.27
CA LEU A 334 8.64 -8.30 20.11
C LEU A 334 8.26 -8.92 18.76
N LYS A 335 6.99 -8.83 18.37
CA LYS A 335 6.56 -9.33 17.06
C LYS A 335 7.27 -8.59 15.92
N GLN A 336 7.31 -7.27 15.94
CA GLN A 336 7.97 -6.51 14.87
C GLN A 336 9.43 -6.95 14.69
N LYS A 337 10.13 -7.24 15.79
CA LYS A 337 11.50 -7.77 15.75
C LYS A 337 11.60 -9.23 15.26
N SER A 338 10.57 -10.04 15.46
CA SER A 338 10.55 -11.45 15.02
C SER A 338 10.51 -11.62 13.51
N GLY A 339 10.09 -10.58 12.75
CA GLY A 339 9.91 -10.67 11.30
C GLY A 339 8.75 -11.58 10.86
N LEU A 340 8.02 -12.20 11.81
CA LEU A 340 6.89 -13.06 11.52
C LEU A 340 5.71 -12.22 11.01
N ARG A 341 5.32 -12.47 9.76
CA ARG A 341 4.11 -11.93 9.14
C ARG A 341 3.16 -13.09 8.81
N PRO A 342 2.32 -13.51 9.77
CA PRO A 342 1.38 -14.59 9.56
C PRO A 342 0.42 -14.20 8.44
N GLN A 343 0.31 -15.05 7.42
CA GLN A 343 -0.52 -14.81 6.26
C GLN A 343 -1.26 -16.09 5.88
N ARG A 344 -2.50 -15.96 5.40
CA ARG A 344 -3.24 -17.09 4.84
C ARG A 344 -2.81 -17.33 3.40
N GLY A 345 -2.68 -18.61 3.02
CA GLY A 345 -2.52 -18.99 1.63
C GLY A 345 -3.72 -18.58 0.80
N LEU A 346 -3.48 -18.15 -0.43
CA LEU A 346 -4.52 -17.81 -1.41
C LEU A 346 -4.11 -18.35 -2.78
N LEU A 347 -5.04 -18.94 -3.51
CA LEU A 347 -4.82 -19.40 -4.88
C LEU A 347 -5.87 -18.80 -5.81
N VAL A 348 -5.43 -18.01 -6.77
CA VAL A 348 -6.28 -17.38 -7.79
C VAL A 348 -5.89 -17.93 -9.16
N SER A 349 -6.86 -18.38 -9.96
CA SER A 349 -6.62 -18.75 -11.36
C SER A 349 -7.28 -17.77 -12.31
N LEU A 350 -6.50 -17.26 -13.26
CA LEU A 350 -6.96 -16.46 -14.39
C LEU A 350 -6.82 -17.30 -15.66
N SER A 351 -7.95 -17.75 -16.18
CA SER A 351 -8.05 -18.63 -17.35
C SER A 351 -8.77 -17.94 -18.50
N GLY A 352 -8.57 -18.44 -19.72
CA GLY A 352 -9.29 -17.96 -20.90
C GLY A 352 -8.46 -17.93 -22.18
N PRO A 353 -9.09 -17.62 -23.33
CA PRO A 353 -8.42 -17.61 -24.63
C PRO A 353 -7.26 -16.62 -24.72
N ASP A 354 -6.38 -16.82 -25.71
CA ASP A 354 -5.31 -15.86 -26.00
C ASP A 354 -5.92 -14.51 -26.44
N GLY A 355 -5.31 -13.39 -26.01
CA GLY A 355 -5.87 -12.04 -26.20
C GLY A 355 -6.91 -11.60 -25.15
N ALA A 356 -7.34 -12.47 -24.23
CA ALA A 356 -8.36 -12.13 -23.22
C ALA A 356 -7.88 -11.22 -22.07
N GLY A 357 -6.60 -10.84 -22.02
CA GLY A 357 -6.07 -9.93 -20.99
C GLY A 357 -5.65 -10.57 -19.66
N LYS A 358 -5.45 -11.90 -19.61
CA LYS A 358 -5.06 -12.64 -18.40
C LYS A 358 -3.80 -12.11 -17.72
N SER A 359 -2.73 -11.91 -18.49
CA SER A 359 -1.45 -11.41 -17.96
C SER A 359 -1.58 -9.99 -17.41
N THR A 360 -2.41 -9.14 -18.04
CA THR A 360 -2.73 -7.79 -17.55
C THR A 360 -3.48 -7.85 -16.22
N ALA A 361 -4.52 -8.68 -16.12
CA ALA A 361 -5.26 -8.87 -14.88
C ALA A 361 -4.39 -9.51 -13.78
N ALA A 362 -3.49 -10.43 -14.12
CA ALA A 362 -2.56 -11.05 -13.20
C ALA A 362 -1.57 -10.03 -12.61
N ALA A 363 -1.01 -9.18 -13.46
CA ALA A 363 -0.12 -8.10 -13.05
C ALA A 363 -0.83 -7.07 -12.19
N ALA A 364 -2.05 -6.66 -12.57
CA ALA A 364 -2.87 -5.72 -11.81
C ALA A 364 -3.19 -6.25 -10.41
N LEU A 365 -3.67 -7.49 -10.30
CA LEU A 365 -3.99 -8.13 -9.03
C LEU A 365 -2.73 -8.33 -8.16
N ALA A 366 -1.61 -8.74 -8.76
CA ALA A 366 -0.35 -8.91 -8.05
C ALA A 366 0.18 -7.58 -7.50
N SER A 367 0.11 -6.51 -8.30
CA SER A 367 0.43 -5.14 -7.87
C SER A 367 -0.44 -4.74 -6.67
N ALA A 368 -1.76 -4.90 -6.78
CA ALA A 368 -2.68 -4.51 -5.73
C ALA A 368 -2.49 -5.29 -4.42
N LEU A 369 -2.25 -6.60 -4.50
CA LEU A 369 -1.92 -7.43 -3.34
C LEU A 369 -0.58 -7.03 -2.71
N ALA A 370 0.44 -6.75 -3.52
CA ALA A 370 1.75 -6.30 -3.02
C ALA A 370 1.66 -4.91 -2.33
N THR A 371 0.94 -3.95 -2.92
CA THR A 371 0.65 -2.65 -2.30
C THR A 371 -0.17 -2.79 -1.01
N SER A 372 -0.91 -3.88 -0.86
CA SER A 372 -1.67 -4.22 0.36
C SER A 372 -0.86 -5.07 1.36
N GLU A 373 0.47 -5.11 1.22
CA GLU A 373 1.41 -5.88 2.05
C GLU A 373 1.16 -7.40 2.11
N VAL A 374 0.47 -7.95 1.10
CA VAL A 374 0.26 -9.39 0.97
C VAL A 374 1.43 -9.99 0.21
N ARG A 375 2.09 -11.00 0.76
CA ARG A 375 3.16 -11.75 0.07
C ARG A 375 2.58 -12.48 -1.12
N THR A 376 2.98 -12.06 -2.33
CA THR A 376 2.40 -12.51 -3.59
C THR A 376 3.39 -13.23 -4.48
N ARG A 377 2.90 -14.16 -5.28
CA ARG A 377 3.66 -14.84 -6.33
C ARG A 377 2.81 -14.99 -7.58
N VAL A 378 3.30 -14.49 -8.71
CA VAL A 378 2.69 -14.75 -10.01
C VAL A 378 3.31 -16.01 -10.61
N VAL A 379 2.46 -16.94 -11.02
CA VAL A 379 2.87 -18.20 -11.64
C VAL A 379 2.28 -18.27 -13.03
N TRP A 380 3.15 -18.20 -14.03
CA TRP A 380 2.78 -18.45 -15.41
C TRP A 380 3.03 -19.92 -15.76
N THR A 381 2.04 -20.57 -16.38
CA THR A 381 2.15 -21.94 -16.88
C THR A 381 1.64 -22.10 -18.30
N ARG A 382 2.25 -23.00 -19.07
CA ARG A 382 1.81 -23.44 -20.40
C ARG A 382 2.35 -24.83 -20.67
N CYS A 383 1.70 -25.62 -21.53
CA CYS A 383 2.19 -26.96 -21.86
C CYS A 383 3.67 -26.91 -22.31
N GLY A 384 4.52 -27.73 -21.67
CA GLY A 384 5.96 -27.75 -21.93
C GLY A 384 6.76 -26.60 -21.31
N CYS A 385 6.24 -25.98 -20.24
CA CYS A 385 6.88 -24.85 -19.58
C CYS A 385 8.04 -25.24 -18.64
N SER A 386 8.21 -26.51 -18.23
CA SER A 386 9.31 -26.84 -17.32
C SER A 386 10.67 -26.93 -18.04
N PRO A 387 11.77 -26.54 -17.36
CA PRO A 387 13.12 -26.72 -17.88
C PRO A 387 13.47 -28.18 -18.19
N LEU A 388 12.98 -29.13 -17.37
CA LEU A 388 13.24 -30.56 -17.56
C LEU A 388 12.55 -31.07 -18.83
N TYR A 389 11.27 -30.74 -19.02
CA TYR A 389 10.54 -31.07 -20.24
C TYR A 389 11.22 -30.48 -21.47
N ARG A 390 11.65 -29.21 -21.42
CA ARG A 390 12.40 -28.58 -22.53
C ARG A 390 13.72 -29.28 -22.83
N ARG A 391 14.46 -29.72 -21.81
CA ARG A 391 15.72 -30.47 -21.98
C ARG A 391 15.48 -31.84 -22.61
N VAL A 392 14.52 -32.60 -22.09
CA VAL A 392 14.14 -33.92 -22.63
C VAL A 392 13.65 -33.80 -24.07
N ALA A 393 12.75 -32.85 -24.34
CA ALA A 393 12.26 -32.61 -25.68
C ALA A 393 13.39 -32.17 -26.65
N ARG A 394 14.39 -31.41 -26.18
CA ARG A 394 15.57 -31.03 -26.98
C ARG A 394 16.45 -32.23 -27.29
N LEU A 395 16.68 -33.12 -26.32
CA LEU A 395 17.48 -34.34 -26.49
C LEU A 395 16.83 -35.36 -27.43
N LEU A 396 15.50 -35.48 -27.37
CA LEU A 396 14.74 -36.33 -28.30
C LEU A 396 14.75 -35.76 -29.72
N ARG A 397 14.73 -34.43 -29.88
CA ARG A 397 14.85 -33.76 -31.18
C ARG A 397 16.26 -33.80 -31.77
N SER A 398 17.32 -33.64 -30.96
CA SER A 398 18.69 -33.75 -31.45
C SER A 398 19.04 -35.15 -31.98
N ARG A 399 18.21 -36.16 -31.66
CA ARG A 399 18.31 -37.52 -32.19
C ARG A 399 17.41 -37.78 -33.41
N ALA A 400 16.53 -36.85 -33.76
CA ALA A 400 15.65 -36.91 -34.93
C ALA A 400 15.96 -35.69 -35.82
N ALA A 401 16.98 -35.80 -36.68
CA ALA A 401 17.45 -34.68 -37.50
C ALA A 401 16.34 -34.14 -38.44
N GLY A 402 16.24 -32.81 -38.53
CA GLY A 402 15.46 -32.07 -39.53
C GLY A 402 14.07 -31.60 -39.04
N GLY A 403 13.99 -30.40 -38.47
CA GLY A 403 12.69 -29.77 -38.20
C GLY A 403 12.75 -28.50 -37.35
N ASP A 404 12.71 -27.36 -38.03
CA ASP A 404 12.60 -26.02 -37.46
C ASP A 404 11.43 -25.86 -36.47
N ALA A 405 11.76 -25.39 -35.27
CA ALA A 405 10.98 -24.45 -34.44
C ALA A 405 11.39 -24.60 -32.97
N ALA A 406 12.52 -23.98 -32.62
CA ALA A 406 12.78 -23.57 -31.24
C ALA A 406 12.68 -22.05 -31.16
N ASP A 407 11.47 -21.54 -31.31
CA ASP A 407 11.15 -20.26 -30.72
C ASP A 407 9.96 -20.47 -29.78
N GLY A 408 10.04 -19.91 -28.57
CA GLY A 408 9.05 -20.07 -27.50
C GLY A 408 7.69 -19.43 -27.80
N ARG A 409 7.38 -19.21 -29.08
CA ARG A 409 6.23 -18.54 -29.68
C ARG A 409 5.64 -19.36 -30.84
N ALA A 410 5.81 -20.68 -30.83
CA ALA A 410 5.28 -21.56 -31.86
C ALA A 410 3.74 -21.60 -31.80
N GLY A 411 3.10 -21.22 -32.91
CA GLY A 411 1.65 -21.23 -33.09
C GLY A 411 0.98 -22.58 -32.82
N TRP A 412 -0.35 -22.57 -32.69
CA TRP A 412 -1.16 -23.78 -32.50
C TRP A 412 -0.82 -24.86 -33.54
N ARG A 413 -0.56 -26.08 -33.05
CA ARG A 413 -0.29 -27.28 -33.87
C ARG A 413 -1.05 -28.49 -33.30
N PRO A 414 -1.55 -29.39 -34.15
CA PRO A 414 -2.19 -30.62 -33.69
C PRO A 414 -1.20 -31.54 -32.98
N ALA A 415 -1.71 -32.45 -32.14
CA ALA A 415 -0.89 -33.39 -31.39
C ALA A 415 -0.15 -34.37 -32.34
N PRO A 416 1.12 -34.74 -32.04
CA PRO A 416 1.94 -35.52 -32.95
C PRO A 416 1.51 -36.99 -33.05
N GLY A 417 1.75 -37.57 -34.23
CA GLY A 417 1.83 -39.03 -34.44
C GLY A 417 0.53 -39.84 -34.33
N ASN A 418 0.72 -41.15 -34.16
CA ASN A 418 -0.32 -42.18 -33.98
C ASN A 418 -0.93 -42.16 -32.56
N GLY A 419 -1.92 -43.02 -32.29
CA GLY A 419 -2.67 -43.00 -31.01
C GLY A 419 -1.82 -43.13 -29.75
N LEU A 420 -0.76 -43.96 -29.77
CA LEU A 420 0.12 -44.17 -28.62
C LEU A 420 1.07 -42.98 -28.40
N THR A 421 1.71 -42.49 -29.45
CA THR A 421 2.60 -41.31 -29.37
C THR A 421 1.83 -40.06 -28.94
N ARG A 422 0.59 -39.90 -29.40
CA ARG A 422 -0.33 -38.86 -28.97
C ARG A 422 -0.69 -38.95 -27.48
N ALA A 423 -0.99 -40.16 -26.99
CA ALA A 423 -1.29 -40.39 -25.59
C ALA A 423 -0.08 -40.07 -24.69
N LEU A 424 1.11 -40.56 -25.05
CA LEU A 424 2.35 -40.25 -24.32
C LEU A 424 2.64 -38.75 -24.29
N TRP A 425 2.46 -38.07 -25.42
CA TRP A 425 2.61 -36.62 -25.50
C TRP A 425 1.63 -35.88 -24.57
N ALA A 426 0.35 -36.26 -24.58
CA ALA A 426 -0.67 -35.66 -23.73
C ALA A 426 -0.37 -35.85 -22.23
N TRP A 427 -0.02 -37.07 -21.84
CA TRP A 427 0.36 -37.39 -20.46
C TRP A 427 1.63 -36.69 -20.01
N ALA A 428 2.67 -36.63 -20.85
CA ALA A 428 3.90 -35.92 -20.53
C ALA A 428 3.64 -34.43 -20.25
N ASN A 429 2.79 -33.77 -21.06
CA ASN A 429 2.42 -32.37 -20.83
C ASN A 429 1.53 -32.18 -19.60
N ALA A 430 0.59 -33.11 -19.35
CA ALA A 430 -0.26 -33.06 -18.16
C ALA A 430 0.57 -33.19 -16.87
N ILE A 431 1.50 -34.15 -16.82
CA ILE A 431 2.42 -34.36 -15.70
C ILE A 431 3.35 -33.15 -15.52
N ASP A 432 3.88 -32.59 -16.62
CA ASP A 432 4.72 -31.39 -16.59
C ASP A 432 4.02 -30.22 -15.89
N ILE A 433 2.78 -29.93 -16.30
CA ILE A 433 1.96 -28.88 -15.68
C ILE A 433 1.64 -29.18 -14.23
N TYR A 434 1.25 -30.41 -13.92
CA TYR A 434 0.90 -30.82 -12.57
C TYR A 434 2.06 -30.60 -11.60
N VAL A 435 3.26 -31.10 -11.95
CA VAL A 435 4.48 -30.93 -11.13
C VAL A 435 4.88 -29.45 -11.04
N SER A 436 4.79 -28.71 -12.14
CA SER A 436 5.08 -27.27 -12.16
C SER A 436 4.15 -26.50 -11.21
N LEU A 437 2.85 -26.77 -11.24
CA LEU A 437 1.85 -26.15 -10.35
C LEU A 437 2.04 -26.59 -8.89
N ALA A 438 2.30 -27.86 -8.64
CA ALA A 438 2.56 -28.37 -7.29
C ALA A 438 3.71 -27.62 -6.61
N TRP A 439 4.84 -27.47 -7.31
CA TRP A 439 6.02 -26.81 -6.77
C TRP A 439 5.91 -25.28 -6.76
N ARG A 440 5.43 -24.67 -7.85
CA ARG A 440 5.49 -23.22 -8.03
C ARG A 440 4.27 -22.49 -7.47
N ALA A 441 3.13 -23.17 -7.31
CA ALA A 441 1.88 -22.58 -6.84
C ALA A 441 1.39 -23.20 -5.52
N TRP A 442 1.22 -24.52 -5.44
CA TRP A 442 0.54 -25.13 -4.29
C TRP A 442 1.41 -25.13 -3.03
N LEU A 443 2.71 -25.45 -3.16
CA LEU A 443 3.63 -25.39 -2.03
C LEU A 443 3.75 -23.95 -1.45
N PRO A 444 3.96 -22.88 -2.24
CA PRO A 444 3.92 -21.52 -1.71
C PRO A 444 2.58 -21.13 -1.07
N ARG A 445 1.44 -21.58 -1.63
CA ARG A 445 0.12 -21.37 -1.02
C ARG A 445 0.05 -21.99 0.37
N LEU A 446 0.53 -23.23 0.54
CA LEU A 446 0.56 -23.92 1.84
C LEU A 446 1.45 -23.18 2.86
N LEU A 447 2.52 -22.51 2.40
CA LEU A 447 3.39 -21.66 3.21
C LEU A 447 2.84 -20.24 3.46
N GLY A 448 1.58 -19.99 3.08
CA GLY A 448 0.87 -18.75 3.35
C GLY A 448 1.05 -17.66 2.29
N ALA A 449 1.58 -17.96 1.10
CA ALA A 449 1.67 -17.00 0.00
C ALA A 449 0.34 -16.87 -0.77
N ALA A 450 0.08 -15.67 -1.30
CA ALA A 450 -0.98 -15.44 -2.27
C ALA A 450 -0.44 -15.71 -3.68
N VAL A 451 -0.96 -16.74 -4.33
CA VAL A 451 -0.51 -17.19 -5.64
C VAL A 451 -1.54 -16.82 -6.70
N VAL A 452 -1.10 -16.04 -7.68
CA VAL A 452 -1.89 -15.66 -8.87
C VAL A 452 -1.37 -16.46 -10.06
N CYS A 453 -2.16 -17.41 -10.52
CA CYS A 453 -1.86 -18.22 -11.70
C CYS A 453 -2.35 -17.49 -12.95
N ASP A 454 -1.41 -16.99 -13.77
CA ASP A 454 -1.67 -16.61 -15.15
C ASP A 454 -1.61 -17.88 -16.00
N ARG A 455 -2.80 -18.43 -16.28
CA ARG A 455 -3.06 -19.80 -16.71
C ARG A 455 -2.87 -20.84 -15.60
N TYR A 456 -3.86 -21.71 -15.48
CA TYR A 456 -3.88 -22.80 -14.51
C TYR A 456 -4.06 -24.17 -15.21
N ALA A 457 -4.35 -25.22 -14.46
CA ALA A 457 -4.65 -26.55 -14.98
C ALA A 457 -5.79 -26.53 -16.02
N TYR A 458 -6.75 -25.60 -15.88
CA TYR A 458 -7.85 -25.40 -16.81
C TYR A 458 -7.36 -25.04 -18.23
N ASP A 459 -6.41 -24.10 -18.34
CA ASP A 459 -5.87 -23.66 -19.62
C ASP A 459 -5.07 -24.76 -20.30
N ALA A 460 -4.26 -25.49 -19.53
CA ALA A 460 -3.54 -26.65 -20.05
C ALA A 460 -4.50 -27.74 -20.53
N ALA A 461 -5.61 -27.98 -19.84
CA ALA A 461 -6.62 -28.95 -20.25
C ALA A 461 -7.30 -28.55 -21.57
N VAL A 462 -7.63 -27.27 -21.75
CA VAL A 462 -8.20 -26.74 -23.01
C VAL A 462 -7.15 -26.79 -24.14
N GLU A 463 -5.91 -26.41 -23.88
CA GLU A 463 -4.81 -26.48 -24.85
C GLU A 463 -4.55 -27.91 -25.32
N LEU A 464 -4.55 -28.88 -24.38
CA LEU A 464 -4.41 -30.30 -24.71
C LEU A 464 -5.62 -30.82 -25.48
N ALA A 465 -6.84 -30.57 -24.99
CA ALA A 465 -8.06 -31.05 -25.62
C ALA A 465 -8.22 -30.50 -27.05
N SER A 466 -7.90 -29.22 -27.28
CA SER A 466 -8.03 -28.61 -28.61
C SER A 466 -7.07 -29.20 -29.63
N ARG A 467 -5.92 -29.76 -29.20
CA ARG A 467 -4.93 -30.41 -30.08
C ARG A 467 -5.18 -31.90 -30.31
N LEU A 468 -6.08 -32.52 -29.53
CA LEU A 468 -6.38 -33.95 -29.60
C LEU A 468 -7.56 -34.29 -30.53
N GLU A 469 -8.34 -33.30 -30.98
CA GLU A 469 -9.45 -33.43 -31.95
C GLU A 469 -10.37 -34.64 -31.70
N GLU A 470 -10.71 -34.91 -30.43
CA GLU A 470 -11.58 -36.03 -29.97
C GLU A 470 -11.08 -37.46 -30.27
N ARG A 471 -9.83 -37.62 -30.73
CA ARG A 471 -9.29 -38.92 -31.16
C ARG A 471 -8.42 -39.59 -30.09
N GLY A 472 -8.93 -40.68 -29.52
CA GLY A 472 -8.20 -41.61 -28.65
C GLY A 472 -8.54 -41.46 -27.17
N ARG A 473 -9.22 -42.47 -26.60
CA ARG A 473 -9.74 -42.46 -25.22
C ARG A 473 -8.65 -42.18 -24.18
N LEU A 474 -7.49 -42.84 -24.29
CA LEU A 474 -6.37 -42.69 -23.34
C LEU A 474 -5.73 -41.30 -23.35
N ALA A 475 -5.67 -40.63 -24.51
CA ALA A 475 -5.12 -39.29 -24.62
C ALA A 475 -6.06 -38.24 -24.00
N LEU A 476 -7.38 -38.42 -24.16
CA LEU A 476 -8.40 -37.54 -23.59
C LEU A 476 -8.55 -37.67 -22.06
N LEU A 477 -8.06 -38.76 -21.45
CA LEU A 477 -8.02 -38.90 -19.99
C LEU A 477 -7.01 -37.95 -19.34
N ALA A 478 -5.90 -37.62 -20.00
CA ALA A 478 -4.85 -36.76 -19.46
C ALA A 478 -5.37 -35.36 -19.05
N PRO A 479 -6.04 -34.57 -19.92
CA PRO A 479 -6.58 -33.26 -19.52
C PRO A 479 -7.68 -33.36 -18.46
N ARG A 480 -8.49 -34.43 -18.47
CA ARG A 480 -9.55 -34.66 -17.47
C ARG A 480 -8.96 -34.91 -16.09
N LEU A 481 -7.98 -35.80 -15.99
CA LEU A 481 -7.30 -36.11 -14.73
C LEU A 481 -6.45 -34.95 -14.23
N LEU A 482 -5.82 -34.17 -15.12
CA LEU A 482 -5.11 -32.95 -14.73
C LEU A 482 -6.04 -31.99 -13.96
N VAL A 483 -7.24 -31.74 -14.48
CA VAL A 483 -8.22 -30.86 -13.81
C VAL A 483 -8.74 -31.49 -12.52
N ALA A 484 -9.03 -32.79 -12.52
CA ALA A 484 -9.58 -33.50 -11.37
C ALA A 484 -8.60 -33.57 -10.18
N LEU A 485 -7.31 -33.77 -10.45
CA LEU A 485 -6.27 -33.88 -9.43
C LEU A 485 -5.74 -32.52 -8.96
N SER A 486 -5.93 -31.47 -9.75
CA SER A 486 -5.45 -30.13 -9.39
C SER A 486 -6.32 -29.51 -8.28
N PRO A 487 -5.73 -28.96 -7.20
CA PRO A 487 -6.47 -28.29 -6.14
C PRO A 487 -7.37 -27.18 -6.70
N ARG A 488 -8.60 -27.10 -6.19
CA ARG A 488 -9.50 -26.01 -6.57
C ARG A 488 -8.93 -24.65 -6.10
N PRO A 489 -8.78 -23.66 -7.00
CA PRO A 489 -8.44 -22.30 -6.62
C PRO A 489 -9.52 -21.68 -5.73
N ASP A 490 -9.11 -20.78 -4.83
CA ASP A 490 -10.02 -20.03 -3.95
C ASP A 490 -10.86 -19.01 -4.74
N TYR A 491 -10.27 -18.44 -5.80
CA TYR A 491 -10.96 -17.67 -6.83
C TYR A 491 -10.53 -18.14 -8.21
N ARG A 492 -11.48 -18.21 -9.12
CA ARG A 492 -11.28 -18.81 -10.44
C ARG A 492 -12.08 -18.03 -11.46
N PHE A 493 -11.37 -17.34 -12.35
CA PHE A 493 -11.97 -16.46 -13.34
C PHE A 493 -11.73 -17.01 -14.74
N LEU A 494 -12.75 -16.92 -15.59
CA LEU A 494 -12.64 -17.03 -17.03
C LEU A 494 -12.74 -15.63 -17.62
N LEU A 495 -11.64 -15.11 -18.16
CA LEU A 495 -11.65 -13.87 -18.93
C LEU A 495 -12.05 -14.21 -20.36
N ASP A 496 -13.14 -13.61 -20.83
CA ASP A 496 -13.70 -13.87 -22.16
C ASP A 496 -14.02 -12.56 -22.89
N ALA A 497 -13.90 -12.59 -24.21
CA ALA A 497 -14.32 -11.51 -25.10
C ALA A 497 -14.85 -12.11 -26.41
N ASP A 498 -15.46 -11.29 -27.26
CA ASP A 498 -15.86 -11.76 -28.58
C ASP A 498 -14.65 -12.20 -29.43
N GLY A 499 -14.88 -13.12 -30.36
CA GLY A 499 -13.81 -13.72 -31.15
C GLY A 499 -13.03 -12.74 -32.02
N ARG A 500 -13.62 -11.60 -32.42
CA ARG A 500 -12.92 -10.59 -33.20
C ARG A 500 -11.94 -9.84 -32.29
N THR A 501 -12.40 -9.43 -31.11
CA THR A 501 -11.57 -8.77 -30.09
C THR A 501 -10.41 -9.64 -29.63
N LEU A 502 -10.67 -10.92 -29.33
CA LEU A 502 -9.63 -11.87 -28.94
C LEU A 502 -8.54 -11.99 -30.03
N ARG A 503 -8.96 -12.14 -31.30
CA ARG A 503 -8.04 -12.25 -32.43
C ARG A 503 -7.22 -10.99 -32.65
N ALA A 504 -7.83 -9.81 -32.49
CA ALA A 504 -7.14 -8.53 -32.65
C ALA A 504 -6.05 -8.33 -31.59
N ARG A 505 -6.24 -8.89 -30.38
CA ARG A 505 -5.31 -8.78 -29.24
C ARG A 505 -4.34 -9.96 -29.11
N ALA A 506 -4.54 -11.04 -29.86
CA ALA A 506 -3.72 -12.24 -29.73
C ALA A 506 -2.36 -12.07 -30.42
N ASP A 507 -1.27 -12.24 -29.67
CA ASP A 507 0.09 -12.33 -30.22
C ASP A 507 0.25 -13.53 -31.16
N GLU A 508 -0.49 -14.61 -30.90
CA GLU A 508 -0.43 -15.86 -31.65
C GLU A 508 -1.55 -15.90 -32.70
N LYS A 509 -1.18 -16.11 -33.97
CA LYS A 509 -2.13 -16.25 -35.07
C LYS A 509 -2.79 -17.63 -35.05
N VAL A 510 -3.74 -17.82 -34.14
CA VAL A 510 -4.58 -19.02 -34.06
C VAL A 510 -5.67 -18.96 -35.15
N PRO A 511 -5.95 -20.05 -35.88
CA PRO A 511 -7.04 -20.09 -36.85
C PRO A 511 -8.39 -19.75 -36.18
N PRO A 512 -9.26 -18.95 -36.83
CA PRO A 512 -10.54 -18.53 -36.22
C PRO A 512 -11.42 -19.68 -35.73
N ALA A 513 -11.47 -20.79 -36.48
CA ALA A 513 -12.23 -21.98 -36.10
C ALA A 513 -11.68 -22.63 -34.82
N VAL A 514 -10.36 -22.66 -34.66
CA VAL A 514 -9.69 -23.20 -33.46
C VAL A 514 -9.91 -22.29 -32.27
N LEU A 515 -9.79 -20.97 -32.44
CA LEU A 515 -10.06 -20.00 -31.38
C LEU A 515 -11.51 -20.09 -30.90
N ALA A 516 -12.47 -20.20 -31.84
CA ALA A 516 -13.88 -20.40 -31.51
C ALA A 516 -14.12 -21.73 -30.76
N SER A 517 -13.42 -22.79 -31.17
CA SER A 517 -13.48 -24.09 -30.47
C SER A 517 -12.91 -24.01 -29.04
N GLN A 518 -11.74 -23.40 -28.87
CA GLN A 518 -11.14 -23.17 -27.56
C GLN A 518 -12.04 -22.33 -26.65
N ARG A 519 -12.63 -21.25 -27.18
CA ARG A 519 -13.59 -20.43 -26.43
C ARG A 519 -14.78 -21.25 -25.94
N ARG A 520 -15.37 -22.11 -26.79
CA ARG A 520 -16.45 -23.03 -26.38
C ARG A 520 -15.99 -23.99 -25.28
N MET A 521 -14.79 -24.57 -25.41
CA MET A 521 -14.23 -25.46 -24.38
C MET A 521 -14.04 -24.75 -23.04
N TYR A 522 -13.55 -23.50 -23.06
CA TYR A 522 -13.42 -22.68 -21.85
C TYR A 522 -14.79 -22.43 -21.19
N LEU A 523 -15.83 -22.09 -21.96
CA LEU A 523 -17.17 -21.85 -21.43
C LEU A 523 -17.78 -23.10 -20.79
N VAL A 524 -17.63 -24.27 -21.44
CA VAL A 524 -18.06 -25.56 -20.89
C VAL A 524 -17.31 -25.88 -19.60
N LEU A 525 -15.98 -25.67 -19.59
CA LEU A 525 -15.15 -25.88 -18.41
C LEU A 525 -15.53 -24.91 -17.30
N ALA A 526 -15.84 -23.65 -17.62
CA ALA A 526 -16.26 -22.65 -16.65
C ALA A 526 -17.56 -23.03 -15.96
N ALA A 527 -18.55 -23.53 -16.71
CA ALA A 527 -19.78 -24.06 -16.14
C ALA A 527 -19.51 -25.28 -15.24
N ALA A 528 -18.73 -26.25 -15.73
CA ALA A 528 -18.44 -27.49 -15.00
C ALA A 528 -17.60 -27.29 -13.73
N GLN A 529 -16.70 -26.31 -13.75
CA GLN A 529 -15.78 -26.02 -12.65
C GLN A 529 -16.16 -24.75 -11.89
N GLY A 530 -17.29 -24.11 -12.17
CA GLY A 530 -17.76 -22.90 -11.49
C GLY A 530 -16.77 -21.72 -11.56
N LEU A 531 -16.19 -21.45 -12.73
CA LEU A 531 -15.39 -20.24 -12.97
C LEU A 531 -16.32 -19.04 -13.14
N GLN A 532 -15.97 -17.92 -12.51
CA GLN A 532 -16.65 -16.66 -12.73
C GLN A 532 -16.22 -16.08 -14.08
N VAL A 533 -17.17 -15.92 -14.99
CA VAL A 533 -16.92 -15.29 -16.30
C VAL A 533 -16.83 -13.77 -16.12
N VAL A 534 -15.75 -13.19 -16.64
CA VAL A 534 -15.49 -11.74 -16.65
C VAL A 534 -15.38 -11.30 -18.10
N ASP A 535 -16.24 -10.38 -18.51
CA ASP A 535 -16.22 -9.81 -19.85
C ASP A 535 -15.03 -8.84 -19.99
N THR A 536 -14.19 -9.09 -21.00
CA THR A 536 -13.02 -8.28 -21.35
C THR A 536 -13.15 -7.62 -22.71
N SER A 537 -14.36 -7.60 -23.28
CA SER A 537 -14.64 -6.98 -24.58
C SER A 537 -14.39 -5.46 -24.54
N GLN A 538 -14.74 -4.81 -23.43
CA GLN A 538 -14.50 -3.38 -23.24
C GLN A 538 -12.99 -3.09 -23.04
N PRO A 539 -12.46 -2.02 -23.65
CA PRO A 539 -11.09 -1.57 -23.39
C PRO A 539 -10.96 -0.97 -21.98
N GLY A 540 -9.73 -0.96 -21.45
CA GLY A 540 -9.42 -0.35 -20.16
C GLY A 540 -9.17 -1.36 -19.03
N THR A 541 -9.42 -0.93 -17.80
CA THR A 541 -9.05 -1.68 -16.58
C THR A 541 -10.22 -2.39 -15.90
N ALA A 542 -11.46 -2.18 -16.35
CA ALA A 542 -12.67 -2.63 -15.65
C ALA A 542 -12.65 -4.12 -15.27
N ALA A 543 -12.24 -5.00 -16.19
CA ALA A 543 -12.13 -6.43 -15.90
C ALA A 543 -11.05 -6.76 -14.85
N SER A 544 -9.88 -6.12 -14.94
CA SER A 544 -8.81 -6.25 -13.96
C SER A 544 -9.24 -5.71 -12.59
N ASP A 545 -10.01 -4.63 -12.58
CA ASP A 545 -10.53 -3.99 -11.37
C ASP A 545 -11.58 -4.88 -10.71
N GLN A 546 -12.50 -5.46 -11.47
CA GLN A 546 -13.47 -6.43 -10.99
C GLN A 546 -12.77 -7.63 -10.33
N VAL A 547 -11.76 -8.22 -11.00
CA VAL A 547 -10.96 -9.32 -10.45
C VAL A 547 -10.24 -8.88 -9.16
N THR A 548 -9.59 -7.71 -9.19
CA THR A 548 -8.81 -7.18 -8.07
C THR A 548 -9.69 -6.95 -6.84
N VAL A 549 -10.80 -6.23 -6.99
CA VAL A 549 -11.75 -5.92 -5.91
C VAL A 549 -12.34 -7.21 -5.35
N THR A 550 -12.80 -8.13 -6.20
CA THR A 550 -13.41 -9.40 -5.76
C THR A 550 -12.43 -10.22 -4.92
N VAL A 551 -11.19 -10.39 -5.41
CA VAL A 551 -10.17 -11.19 -4.71
C VAL A 551 -9.76 -10.53 -3.40
N LEU A 552 -9.37 -9.26 -3.44
CA LEU A 552 -8.83 -8.56 -2.28
C LEU A 552 -9.89 -8.40 -1.19
N ARG A 553 -11.13 -7.98 -1.53
CA ARG A 553 -12.20 -7.84 -0.54
C ARG A 553 -12.47 -9.17 0.16
N GLY A 554 -12.71 -10.24 -0.59
CA GLY A 554 -12.97 -11.53 0.05
C GLY A 554 -11.74 -12.19 0.70
N TYR A 555 -10.51 -11.80 0.32
CA TYR A 555 -9.29 -12.20 1.04
C TYR A 555 -9.22 -11.48 2.40
N GLN A 556 -9.43 -10.17 2.42
CA GLN A 556 -9.39 -9.36 3.64
C GLN A 556 -10.53 -9.73 4.59
N ASP A 557 -11.75 -9.93 4.10
CA ASP A 557 -12.90 -10.29 4.94
C ASP A 557 -12.69 -11.61 5.69
N ARG A 558 -12.00 -12.55 5.05
CA ARG A 558 -11.63 -13.85 5.59
C ARG A 558 -10.23 -13.84 6.23
N PHE A 559 -9.58 -12.69 6.37
CA PHE A 559 -8.25 -12.62 6.97
C PHE A 559 -8.32 -12.91 8.46
N ARG A 560 -7.96 -14.14 8.82
CA ARG A 560 -7.81 -14.62 10.20
C ARG A 560 -6.58 -15.51 10.27
N THR A 561 -5.67 -15.22 11.18
CA THR A 561 -4.60 -16.17 11.51
C THR A 561 -4.56 -16.38 13.01
N VAL A 562 -4.51 -17.65 13.42
CA VAL A 562 -4.36 -18.04 14.83
C VAL A 562 -3.11 -17.38 15.42
N LEU A 563 -2.04 -17.34 14.63
CA LEU A 563 -0.78 -16.71 15.04
C LEU A 563 -0.91 -15.19 15.24
N ASN A 564 -1.68 -14.44 14.44
CA ASN A 564 -1.92 -13.02 14.75
C ASN A 564 -2.73 -12.82 16.03
N SER A 565 -3.58 -13.78 16.38
CA SER A 565 -4.40 -13.73 17.59
C SER A 565 -3.56 -14.03 18.84
N LEU A 566 -2.72 -15.06 18.78
CA LEU A 566 -1.74 -15.40 19.82
C LEU A 566 -0.71 -14.29 20.04
N LEU A 567 -0.32 -13.59 18.97
CA LEU A 567 0.64 -12.48 19.03
C LEU A 567 -0.02 -11.10 19.24
N LEU A 568 -1.29 -11.05 19.64
CA LEU A 568 -2.06 -9.81 19.95
C LEU A 568 -1.96 -8.73 18.86
N SER A 569 -1.76 -9.13 17.60
CA SER A 569 -1.43 -8.17 16.53
C SER A 569 -2.66 -7.57 15.89
N ASN A 570 -3.81 -8.19 16.12
CA ASN A 570 -5.12 -7.66 15.83
C ASN A 570 -6.15 -8.54 16.57
N PRO A 571 -6.18 -8.52 17.92
CA PRO A 571 -6.98 -9.46 18.73
C PRO A 571 -8.48 -9.35 18.42
N ARG A 572 -8.89 -8.19 17.89
CA ARG A 572 -10.25 -7.89 17.44
C ARG A 572 -10.65 -8.56 16.12
N GLN A 573 -9.73 -9.22 15.39
CA GLN A 573 -10.09 -9.98 14.19
C GLN A 573 -10.90 -11.25 14.50
N LEU A 574 -10.66 -11.87 15.66
CA LEU A 574 -11.44 -13.04 16.12
C LEU A 574 -12.62 -12.64 17.01
N ASN A 575 -12.47 -11.56 17.80
CA ASN A 575 -13.51 -11.00 18.64
C ASN A 575 -13.65 -9.48 18.37
N PRO A 576 -14.32 -9.08 17.27
CA PRO A 576 -14.47 -7.66 16.97
C PRO A 576 -15.36 -6.99 18.00
N ASP A 577 -14.86 -5.89 18.59
CA ASP A 577 -15.64 -5.00 19.46
C ASP A 577 -16.84 -4.34 18.73
N ASP A 578 -16.86 -4.42 17.41
CA ASP A 578 -17.90 -3.89 16.54
C ASP A 578 -18.70 -5.02 15.85
N PRO A 579 -19.98 -5.23 16.22
CA PRO A 579 -20.88 -6.19 15.57
C PRO A 579 -21.09 -5.92 14.08
N GLN A 580 -20.94 -4.68 13.60
CA GLN A 580 -21.05 -4.33 12.19
C GLN A 580 -19.79 -4.67 11.38
N ALA A 581 -18.69 -5.02 12.04
CA ALA A 581 -17.53 -5.61 11.37
C ALA A 581 -17.80 -7.05 10.86
N TRP A 582 -18.99 -7.61 11.11
CA TRP A 582 -19.44 -8.88 10.54
C TRP A 582 -19.96 -8.67 9.12
N THR A 583 -19.11 -8.87 8.12
CA THR A 583 -19.57 -9.00 6.73
C THR A 583 -20.41 -10.28 6.57
N PRO A 584 -21.25 -10.39 5.52
CA PRO A 584 -21.94 -11.64 5.20
C PRO A 584 -20.98 -12.84 5.05
N ALA A 585 -19.72 -12.59 4.66
CA ALA A 585 -18.66 -13.60 4.59
C ALA A 585 -18.07 -13.99 5.96
N ARG A 586 -18.40 -13.26 7.04
CA ARG A 586 -18.02 -13.53 8.44
C ARG A 586 -19.14 -14.19 9.26
N ARG A 587 -20.37 -14.26 8.73
CA ARG A 587 -21.49 -15.01 9.32
C ARG A 587 -21.40 -16.49 8.99
#